data_AF-A0A7Y9IE52-F1
#
_entry.id   AF-A0A7Y9IE52-F1
#
_cell.length_a   1.000
_cell.length_b   1.000
_cell.length_c   1.000
_cell.angle_alpha   90.00
_cell.angle_beta   90.00
_cell.angle_gamma   90.00
#
_symmetry.space_group_name_H-M   'P 1'
#
loop_
_entity.id
_entity.type
_entity.pdbx_description
1 polymer ?
#
loop_
_entity_poly.entity_id
_entity_poly.type
_entity_poly.pdbx_seq_one_letter_code
_entity_poly.pdbx_strand_id
1 'polypeptide(L)'
;MANFRATTGDGRVIEEITPETLRPLLTGGAGSVIMEGPDGRVARAESADDGRWMIKITPGQDAPSEAATVPNGDAAFDALRSWAADDDWWREAFTWTPLP
;
A
#
# COMPACT_ATOMS: atom_id res chain seq x y z
N MET A 1 3.21 2.81 18.33
CA MET A 1 2.77 2.15 17.09
C MET A 1 2.03 3.20 16.28
N ALA A 2 2.33 3.32 14.99
CA ALA A 2 1.60 4.22 14.12
C ALA A 2 0.20 3.63 13.87
N ASN A 3 -0.84 4.44 14.08
CA ASN A 3 -2.22 4.02 13.88
C ASN A 3 -2.54 4.14 12.40
N PHE A 4 -2.42 3.03 11.67
CA PHE A 4 -2.84 2.95 10.28
C PHE A 4 -4.27 2.45 10.18
N ARG A 5 -5.01 2.98 9.21
CA ARG A 5 -6.35 2.54 8.85
C ARG A 5 -6.31 1.96 7.44
N ALA A 6 -6.92 0.81 7.20
CA ALA A 6 -7.10 0.31 5.84
C ALA A 6 -8.57 0.26 5.44
N THR A 7 -8.82 0.56 4.17
CA THR A 7 -10.10 0.34 3.49
C THR A 7 -9.89 -0.61 2.32
N THR A 8 -10.60 -1.73 2.31
CA THR A 8 -10.58 -2.71 1.21
C THR A 8 -11.55 -2.34 0.10
N GLY A 9 -11.39 -2.95 -1.09
CA GLY A 9 -12.27 -2.70 -2.25
C GLY A 9 -13.75 -3.03 -2.04
N ASP A 10 -14.08 -3.89 -1.07
CA ASP A 10 -15.45 -4.19 -0.65
C ASP A 10 -16.03 -3.18 0.36
N GLY A 11 -15.26 -2.15 0.71
CA GLY A 11 -15.65 -1.09 1.64
C GLY A 11 -15.44 -1.44 3.12
N ARG A 12 -14.87 -2.60 3.45
CA ARG A 12 -14.54 -2.93 4.84
C ARG A 12 -13.39 -2.03 5.33
N VAL A 13 -13.58 -1.48 6.53
CA VAL A 13 -12.60 -0.65 7.22
C VAL A 13 -11.99 -1.44 8.36
N ILE A 14 -10.66 -1.40 8.46
CA ILE A 14 -9.89 -1.99 9.54
C ILE A 14 -9.07 -0.87 10.18
N GLU A 15 -9.38 -0.59 11.43
CA GLU A 15 -8.60 0.30 12.27
C GLU A 15 -7.41 -0.49 12.85
N GLU A 16 -6.27 0.17 13.01
CA GLU A 16 -5.02 -0.42 13.54
C GLU A 16 -4.47 -1.59 12.69
N ILE A 17 -3.88 -1.25 11.55
CA ILE A 17 -3.25 -2.26 10.67
C ILE A 17 -1.94 -2.78 11.25
N THR A 18 -1.82 -4.11 11.28
CA THR A 18 -0.58 -4.86 11.55
C THR A 18 -0.20 -5.67 10.32
N PRO A 19 1.05 -6.16 10.21
CA PRO A 19 1.42 -7.08 9.13
C PRO A 19 0.53 -8.32 9.05
N GLU A 20 0.04 -8.83 10.18
CA GLU A 20 -0.82 -10.02 10.21
C GLU A 20 -2.22 -9.73 9.65
N THR A 21 -2.74 -8.51 9.86
CA THR A 21 -4.03 -8.10 9.31
C THR A 21 -3.93 -7.60 7.88
N LEU A 22 -2.80 -7.04 7.46
CA LEU A 22 -2.59 -6.53 6.10
C LEU A 22 -2.50 -7.63 5.05
N ARG A 23 -1.72 -8.69 5.32
CA ARG A 23 -1.47 -9.78 4.36
C ARG A 23 -2.77 -10.38 3.79
N PRO A 24 -3.75 -10.81 4.60
CA PRO A 24 -4.97 -11.41 4.07
C PRO A 24 -5.84 -10.42 3.26
N LEU A 25 -5.68 -9.11 3.41
CA LEU A 25 -6.42 -8.13 2.60
C LEU A 25 -5.91 -8.10 1.16
N LEU A 26 -4.60 -8.23 0.98
CA LEU A 26 -3.96 -8.20 -0.33
C LEU A 26 -4.01 -9.56 -1.01
N THR A 27 -3.79 -10.65 -0.27
CA THR A 27 -3.75 -12.01 -0.84
C THR A 27 -5.13 -12.67 -0.87
N GLY A 28 -6.10 -12.18 -0.11
CA GLY A 28 -7.44 -12.77 0.04
C GLY A 28 -8.49 -12.29 -0.95
N GLY A 29 -8.14 -11.46 -1.94
CA GLY A 29 -9.02 -11.11 -3.04
C GLY A 29 -9.85 -9.84 -2.88
N ALA A 30 -9.47 -8.91 -1.99
CA ALA A 30 -10.14 -7.60 -1.89
C ALA A 30 -10.00 -6.74 -3.17
N GLY A 31 -9.06 -7.09 -4.06
CA GLY A 31 -8.78 -6.39 -5.32
C GLY A 31 -8.16 -5.00 -5.15
N SER A 32 -8.36 -4.35 -4.01
CA SER A 32 -7.71 -3.11 -3.64
C SER A 32 -7.66 -2.92 -2.12
N VAL A 33 -6.65 -2.19 -1.66
CA VAL A 33 -6.44 -1.76 -0.28
C VAL A 33 -5.94 -0.32 -0.29
N ILE A 34 -6.56 0.55 0.50
CA ILE A 34 -6.11 1.92 0.76
C ILE A 34 -5.69 1.99 2.23
N MET A 35 -4.41 2.23 2.48
CA MET A 35 -3.85 2.46 3.81
C MET A 35 -3.64 3.96 4.05
N GLU A 36 -4.20 4.46 5.14
CA GLU A 36 -4.03 5.82 5.62
C GLU A 36 -3.14 5.77 6.86
N GLY A 37 -2.02 6.49 6.82
CA GLY A 37 -1.09 6.61 7.92
C GLY A 37 -1.27 7.89 8.74
N PRO A 38 -0.58 7.98 9.89
CA PRO A 38 -0.45 9.24 10.61
C PRO A 38 0.17 10.31 9.68
N ASP A 39 -0.10 11.57 9.96
CA ASP A 39 0.40 12.72 9.19
C ASP A 39 -0.17 12.86 7.75
N GLY A 40 -1.22 12.09 7.43
CA GLY A 40 -1.96 12.23 6.17
C GLY A 40 -1.31 11.53 4.97
N ARG A 41 -0.27 10.71 5.19
CA ARG A 41 0.29 9.86 4.15
C ARG A 41 -0.68 8.73 3.78
N VAL A 42 -0.76 8.41 2.50
CA VAL A 42 -1.67 7.39 1.97
C VAL A 42 -0.92 6.44 1.05
N ALA A 43 -1.19 5.14 1.14
CA ALA A 43 -0.74 4.15 0.18
C ALA A 43 -1.93 3.36 -0.33
N ARG A 44 -2.10 3.29 -1.66
CA ARG A 44 -3.14 2.50 -2.32
C ARG A 44 -2.50 1.38 -3.11
N ALA A 45 -2.93 0.15 -2.89
CA ALA A 45 -2.59 -1.00 -3.72
C ALA A 45 -3.83 -1.53 -4.42
N GLU A 46 -3.72 -1.87 -5.69
CA GLU A 46 -4.82 -2.37 -6.51
C GLU A 46 -4.32 -3.47 -7.45
N SER A 47 -5.04 -4.59 -7.50
CA SER A 47 -4.75 -5.69 -8.42
C SER A 47 -5.23 -5.35 -9.81
N ALA A 48 -4.42 -5.67 -10.81
CA ALA A 48 -4.81 -5.68 -12.21
C ALA A 48 -5.25 -7.09 -12.64
N ASP A 49 -5.99 -7.17 -13.75
CA ASP A 49 -6.51 -8.43 -14.32
C ASP A 49 -5.39 -9.42 -14.72
N ASP A 50 -4.17 -8.93 -14.92
CA ASP A 50 -3.00 -9.74 -15.27
C ASP A 50 -2.25 -10.31 -14.07
N GLY A 51 -2.78 -10.14 -12.85
CA GLY A 51 -2.22 -10.62 -11.59
C GLY A 51 -1.13 -9.72 -10.99
N ARG A 52 -0.71 -8.67 -11.70
CA ARG A 52 0.17 -7.64 -11.14
C ARG A 52 -0.61 -6.70 -10.24
N TRP A 53 0.13 -5.93 -9.45
CA TRP A 53 -0.45 -4.94 -8.55
C TRP A 53 0.16 -3.57 -8.84
N MET A 54 -0.68 -2.54 -8.86
CA MET A 54 -0.26 -1.15 -8.89
C MET A 54 -0.30 -0.60 -7.47
N ILE A 55 0.79 0.01 -7.03
CA ILE A 55 0.88 0.71 -5.75
C ILE A 55 1.05 2.19 -6.04
N LYS A 56 0.27 3.04 -5.37
CA LYS A 56 0.40 4.49 -5.37
C LYS A 56 0.65 4.95 -3.94
N ILE A 57 1.73 5.69 -3.70
CA ILE A 57 2.04 6.30 -2.42
C ILE A 57 1.91 7.82 -2.55
N THR A 58 1.21 8.43 -1.61
CA THR A 58 1.06 9.86 -1.43
C THR A 58 1.69 10.22 -0.09
N PRO A 59 2.91 10.79 -0.07
CA PRO A 59 3.66 10.98 1.18
C PRO A 59 3.11 12.07 2.11
N GLY A 60 2.20 12.92 1.62
CA GLY A 60 1.65 14.08 2.33
C GLY A 60 1.43 15.28 1.41
N GLN A 61 1.22 16.48 1.97
CA GLN A 61 0.86 17.68 1.18
C GLN A 61 2.01 18.27 0.35
N ASP A 62 3.28 17.98 0.68
CA ASP A 62 4.43 18.67 0.09
C ASP A 62 5.30 17.79 -0.83
N ALA A 63 4.89 16.55 -1.12
CA ALA A 63 5.64 15.63 -1.96
C ALA A 63 4.79 15.05 -3.09
N PRO A 64 5.37 14.86 -4.30
CA PRO A 64 4.65 14.22 -5.41
C PRO A 64 4.26 12.80 -5.01
N SER A 65 3.11 12.36 -5.49
CA SER A 65 2.75 10.95 -5.36
C SER A 65 3.66 10.11 -6.25
N GLU A 66 3.94 8.89 -5.84
CA GLU A 66 4.76 7.94 -6.59
C GLU A 66 3.94 6.69 -6.87
N ALA A 67 4.18 6.02 -8.00
CA ALA A 67 3.56 4.74 -8.29
C ALA A 67 4.54 3.68 -8.78
N ALA A 68 4.30 2.43 -8.41
CA ALA A 68 5.08 1.28 -8.85
C ALA A 68 4.16 0.12 -9.23
N THR A 69 4.55 -0.64 -10.25
CA THR A 69 3.92 -1.93 -10.57
C THR A 69 4.74 -3.06 -9.98
N VAL A 70 4.11 -3.92 -9.19
CA VAL A 70 4.73 -5.07 -8.53
C VAL A 70 4.14 -6.38 -9.07
N PRO A 71 4.89 -7.49 -9.03
CA PRO A 71 4.52 -8.70 -9.78
C PRO A 71 3.32 -9.47 -9.22
N ASN A 72 3.00 -9.32 -7.93
CA ASN A 72 1.91 -10.06 -7.27
C ASN A 72 1.52 -9.42 -5.92
N GLY A 73 0.52 -10.01 -5.25
CA GLY A 73 0.01 -9.52 -3.97
C GLY A 73 1.00 -9.65 -2.80
N ASP A 74 1.90 -10.63 -2.81
CA ASP A 74 2.95 -10.75 -1.78
C ASP A 74 3.98 -9.60 -1.91
N ALA A 75 4.37 -9.23 -3.12
CA ALA A 75 5.24 -8.08 -3.37
C ALA A 75 4.55 -6.76 -2.96
N ALA A 76 3.24 -6.65 -3.19
CA ALA A 76 2.45 -5.52 -2.70
C ALA A 76 2.40 -5.48 -1.17
N PHE A 77 2.26 -6.63 -0.52
CA PHE A 77 2.31 -6.74 0.94
C PHE A 77 3.67 -6.27 1.48
N ASP A 78 4.77 -6.74 0.90
CA ASP A 78 6.11 -6.35 1.37
C ASP A 78 6.35 -4.85 1.20
N ALA A 79 5.95 -4.27 0.07
CA ALA A 79 6.05 -2.83 -0.17
C ALA A 79 5.24 -2.02 0.86
N LEU A 80 3.98 -2.39 1.09
CA LEU A 80 3.11 -1.69 2.04
C LEU A 80 3.57 -1.88 3.50
N ARG A 81 4.07 -3.07 3.84
CA ARG A 81 4.64 -3.36 5.16
C ARG A 81 5.86 -2.49 5.44
N SER A 82 6.78 -2.40 4.47
CA SER A 82 7.97 -1.57 4.55
C SER A 82 7.63 -0.08 4.61
N TRP A 83 6.70 0.39 3.77
CA TRP A 83 6.20 1.76 3.83
C TRP A 83 5.60 2.10 5.19
N ALA A 84 4.80 1.20 5.77
CA ALA A 84 4.22 1.39 7.09
C ALA A 84 5.27 1.38 8.22
N ALA A 85 6.36 0.62 8.04
CA ALA A 85 7.49 0.54 8.96
C ALA A 85 8.45 1.73 8.85
N ASP A 86 8.33 2.56 7.80
CA ASP A 86 9.21 3.69 7.53
C ASP A 86 10.69 3.28 7.35
N ASP A 87 10.93 2.10 6.75
CA ASP A 87 12.27 1.49 6.65
C ASP A 87 12.93 1.65 5.26
N ASP A 88 12.41 2.56 4.42
CA ASP A 88 12.86 2.93 3.05
C ASP A 88 12.97 1.79 2.02
N TRP A 89 12.91 0.52 2.44
CA TRP A 89 13.11 -0.64 1.57
C TRP A 89 12.12 -0.67 0.41
N TRP A 90 10.87 -0.26 0.62
CA TRP A 90 9.83 -0.19 -0.41
C TRP A 90 10.24 0.67 -1.60
N ARG A 91 11.01 1.74 -1.35
CA ARG A 91 11.49 2.66 -2.39
C ARG A 91 12.63 2.06 -3.21
N GLU A 92 13.47 1.24 -2.57
CA GLU A 92 14.61 0.57 -3.21
C GLU A 92 14.21 -0.70 -3.96
N ALA A 93 13.22 -1.43 -3.43
CA ALA A 93 12.81 -2.74 -3.93
C ALA A 93 12.11 -2.68 -5.31
N PHE A 94 11.57 -1.53 -5.68
CA PHE A 94 10.79 -1.36 -6.91
C PHE A 94 11.14 -0.06 -7.63
N THR A 95 10.82 -0.01 -8.92
CA THR A 95 10.95 1.22 -9.71
C THR A 95 9.71 2.07 -9.54
N TRP A 96 9.87 3.23 -8.90
CA TRP A 96 8.80 4.19 -8.67
C TRP A 96 8.80 5.28 -9.74
N THR A 97 7.61 5.61 -10.23
CA THR A 97 7.39 6.69 -11.19
C THR A 97 6.65 7.83 -10.48
N PRO A 98 7.19 9.05 -10.46
CA PRO A 98 6.45 10.22 -9.98
C PRO A 98 5.18 10.41 -10.79
N LEU A 99 4.07 10.66 -10.10
CA LEU A 99 2.79 11.02 -10.68
C LEU A 99 2.66 12.54 -10.75
N PRO A 100 2.06 13.09 -11.82
CA PRO A 100 1.79 14.52 -11.95
C PRO A 100 0.75 15.03 -10.95
#